data_AF-F4QM19-F1
#
_entry.id   AF-F4QM19-F1
#
_cell.length_a   1.000
_cell.length_b   1.000
_cell.length_c   1.000
_cell.angle_alpha   90.00
_cell.angle_beta   90.00
_cell.angle_gamma   90.00
#
_symmetry.space_group_name_H-M   'P 1'
#
loop_
_entity.id
_entity.type
_entity.pdbx_description
1 polymer ?
#
loop_
_entity_poly.entity_id
_entity_poly.type
_entity_poly.pdbx_seq_one_letter_code
_entity_poly.pdbx_strand_id
1 'polypeptide(L)'
;MATAGSCFAQHVARTLREMDFNYLTTEVAPAFAFSGADNFGVFSARYGNVYTVRQLLQMFRRAYGLFSPEDTAWRRADGRFVDPFRPYVHDAGFASPQEVEDERESHLEAVRQVFEGCDVFVFTLGLTEGWQAVSDGAVFPLAPGVVGADVASDAYCFHNFTVAEMESDLSEFLKRLHRINPACRVLLTVSPVALIATYEDSHVLCANTYSKSALRVVAGQVAQAFDFVDYFPSYEIILGPQAGASFLAPDLREVTPEGVTYAMEVFARHYLGEGKGRPVCVTVAPTPEEVARQRAEMAKIASVICDEEKIDSRP
;
A
#
# COMPACT_ATOMS: atom_id res chain seq x y z
N MET A 1 4.72 9.81 11.82
CA MET A 1 3.86 8.70 11.34
C MET A 1 4.34 8.23 9.98
N ALA A 2 4.32 6.93 9.73
CA ALA A 2 4.61 6.35 8.43
C ALA A 2 3.46 5.46 7.93
N THR A 3 3.30 5.32 6.61
CA THR A 3 2.19 4.54 6.04
C THR A 3 2.63 3.64 4.90
N ALA A 4 2.27 2.37 4.92
CA ALA A 4 2.47 1.42 3.82
C ALA A 4 1.19 0.60 3.57
N GLY A 5 1.10 -0.05 2.42
CA GLY A 5 0.02 -0.98 2.13
C GLY A 5 -0.56 -0.82 0.73
N SER A 6 -1.80 -1.23 0.58
CA SER A 6 -2.57 -1.13 -0.68
C SER A 6 -2.97 0.30 -1.05
N CYS A 7 -3.64 0.44 -2.20
CA CYS A 7 -4.22 1.67 -2.74
C CYS A 7 -4.91 2.58 -1.69
N PHE A 8 -5.70 2.00 -0.78
CA PHE A 8 -6.39 2.79 0.26
C PHE A 8 -5.41 3.48 1.24
N ALA A 9 -4.22 2.91 1.47
CA ALA A 9 -3.19 3.59 2.27
C ALA A 9 -2.70 4.90 1.63
N GLN A 10 -2.81 5.07 0.31
CA GLN A 10 -2.44 6.33 -0.34
C GLN A 10 -3.37 7.47 0.07
N HIS A 11 -4.68 7.17 0.22
CA HIS A 11 -5.66 8.13 0.74
C HIS A 11 -5.36 8.49 2.20
N VAL A 12 -5.07 7.49 3.04
CA VAL A 12 -4.66 7.72 4.43
C VAL A 12 -3.39 8.59 4.50
N ALA A 13 -2.38 8.26 3.69
CA ALA A 13 -1.12 9.01 3.63
C ALA A 13 -1.35 10.48 3.28
N ARG A 14 -2.16 10.74 2.25
CA ARG A 14 -2.51 12.09 1.80
C ARG A 14 -3.23 12.86 2.90
N THR A 15 -4.28 12.28 3.47
CA THR A 15 -5.07 12.97 4.49
C THR A 15 -4.26 13.27 5.75
N LEU A 16 -3.36 12.36 6.17
CA LEU A 16 -2.45 12.63 7.29
C LEU A 16 -1.53 13.84 7.00
N ARG A 17 -1.03 13.99 5.78
CA ARG A 17 -0.22 15.16 5.39
C ARG A 17 -1.05 16.44 5.37
N GLU A 18 -2.26 16.40 4.82
CA GLU A 18 -3.17 17.55 4.76
C GLU A 18 -3.61 18.03 6.15
N MET A 19 -3.69 17.11 7.11
CA MET A 19 -4.00 17.40 8.51
C MET A 19 -2.78 17.86 9.33
N ASP A 20 -1.65 18.17 8.68
CA ASP A 20 -0.40 18.67 9.31
C ASP A 20 0.18 17.70 10.35
N PHE A 21 -0.01 16.39 10.15
CA PHE A 21 0.74 15.41 10.94
C PHE A 21 2.21 15.42 10.56
N ASN A 22 3.07 15.11 11.53
CA ASN A 22 4.48 14.80 11.31
C ASN A 22 4.60 13.50 10.50
N TYR A 23 4.30 13.59 9.20
CA TYR A 23 4.34 12.50 8.26
C TYR A 23 5.79 12.29 7.82
N LEU A 24 6.32 11.09 8.09
CA LEU A 24 7.68 10.72 7.76
C LEU A 24 7.76 10.40 6.27
N THR A 25 8.59 11.16 5.55
CA THR A 25 8.97 10.92 4.15
C THR A 25 10.48 10.81 4.10
N THR A 26 10.97 9.64 3.68
CA THR A 26 12.41 9.32 3.63
C THR A 26 12.99 9.41 2.22
N GLU A 27 12.13 9.36 1.19
CA GLU A 27 12.49 9.60 -0.21
C GLU A 27 11.76 10.83 -0.73
N VAL A 28 12.49 11.93 -0.87
CA VAL A 28 11.96 13.22 -1.34
C VAL A 28 12.32 13.42 -2.80
N ALA A 29 11.36 13.91 -3.58
CA ALA A 29 11.60 14.22 -4.98
C ALA A 29 12.72 15.27 -5.11
N PRO A 30 13.66 15.11 -6.06
CA PRO A 30 14.61 16.17 -6.38
C PRO A 30 13.87 17.47 -6.70
N ALA A 31 14.41 18.63 -6.30
CA ALA A 31 13.75 19.93 -6.47
C ALA A 31 13.38 20.28 -7.93
N PHE A 32 13.96 19.59 -8.91
CA PHE A 32 13.72 19.76 -10.34
C PHE A 32 12.99 18.58 -11.00
N ALA A 33 12.57 17.58 -10.23
CA ALA A 33 11.76 16.48 -10.77
C ALA A 33 10.33 16.97 -11.01
N PHE A 34 9.81 16.76 -12.23
CA PHE A 34 8.40 17.00 -12.51
C PHE A 34 7.57 16.08 -11.61
N SER A 35 6.73 16.69 -10.78
CA SER A 35 5.90 15.98 -9.81
C SER A 35 4.97 14.99 -10.51
N GLY A 36 4.99 13.73 -10.08
CA GLY A 36 3.96 12.73 -10.39
C GLY A 36 4.40 11.48 -11.16
N ALA A 37 5.59 11.45 -11.77
CA ALA A 37 5.97 10.36 -12.68
C ALA A 37 6.63 9.13 -12.02
N ASP A 38 7.11 9.24 -10.77
CA ASP A 38 8.02 8.24 -10.17
C ASP A 38 7.66 7.87 -8.71
N ASN A 39 6.38 7.90 -8.33
CA ASN A 39 5.90 7.50 -6.99
C ASN A 39 6.44 8.27 -5.76
N PHE A 40 7.11 9.41 -5.96
CA PHE A 40 7.52 10.27 -4.84
C PHE A 40 6.30 10.82 -4.08
N GLY A 41 6.37 10.76 -2.75
CA GLY A 41 5.31 11.30 -1.88
C GLY A 41 4.00 10.50 -1.92
N VAL A 42 3.98 9.29 -2.51
CA VAL A 42 2.82 8.40 -2.38
C VAL A 42 2.77 7.84 -0.96
N PHE A 43 3.88 7.25 -0.50
CA PHE A 43 4.04 6.68 0.84
C PHE A 43 5.23 7.31 1.59
N SER A 44 5.63 6.72 2.72
CA SER A 44 6.78 7.14 3.52
C SER A 44 8.14 6.87 2.87
N ALA A 45 8.19 5.89 1.97
CA ALA A 45 9.28 5.63 1.03
C ALA A 45 8.66 5.18 -0.31
N ARG A 46 9.45 5.10 -1.39
CA ARG A 46 9.00 4.74 -2.74
C ARG A 46 8.91 3.23 -2.95
N TYR A 47 8.33 2.49 -2.01
CA TYR A 47 8.10 1.05 -2.17
C TYR A 47 6.91 0.70 -3.07
N GLY A 48 6.15 1.69 -3.57
CA GLY A 48 4.91 1.43 -4.33
C GLY A 48 3.83 0.80 -3.44
N ASN A 49 2.85 0.13 -4.03
CA ASN A 49 1.85 -0.57 -3.23
C ASN A 49 2.43 -1.86 -2.63
N VAL A 50 2.18 -2.07 -1.34
CA VAL A 50 2.52 -3.31 -0.63
C VAL A 50 1.22 -4.06 -0.40
N TYR A 51 0.91 -4.99 -1.29
CA TYR A 51 -0.40 -5.63 -1.36
C TYR A 51 -0.59 -6.75 -0.33
N THR A 52 0.45 -7.56 -0.10
CA THR A 52 0.38 -8.73 0.78
C THR A 52 1.26 -8.57 2.02
N VAL A 53 0.93 -9.30 3.08
CA VAL A 53 1.75 -9.36 4.30
C VAL A 53 3.15 -9.90 4.01
N ARG A 54 3.25 -10.93 3.14
CA ARG A 54 4.54 -11.51 2.75
C ARG A 54 5.45 -10.47 2.07
N GLN A 55 4.90 -9.58 1.25
CA GLN A 55 5.68 -8.48 0.66
C GLN A 55 6.22 -7.52 1.72
N LEU A 56 5.43 -7.17 2.75
CA LEU A 56 5.90 -6.32 3.85
C LEU A 56 7.07 -6.97 4.61
N LEU A 57 6.91 -8.25 5.00
CA LEU A 57 7.99 -8.99 5.67
C LEU A 57 9.23 -9.13 4.78
N GLN A 58 9.04 -9.40 3.49
CA GLN A 58 10.13 -9.50 2.53
C GLN A 58 10.88 -8.17 2.37
N MET A 59 10.15 -7.06 2.25
CA MET A 59 10.75 -5.73 2.18
C MET A 59 11.59 -5.44 3.42
N PHE A 60 11.10 -5.75 4.61
CA PHE A 60 11.89 -5.67 5.85
C PHE A 60 13.14 -6.54 5.77
N ARG A 61 13.01 -7.83 5.41
CA ARG A 61 14.15 -8.75 5.34
C ARG A 61 15.21 -8.27 4.34
N ARG A 62 14.80 -7.77 3.17
CA ARG A 62 15.71 -7.18 2.16
C ARG A 62 16.40 -5.94 2.71
N ALA A 63 15.66 -5.04 3.34
CA ALA A 63 16.22 -3.83 3.93
C ALA A 63 17.28 -4.11 5.02
N TYR A 64 17.23 -5.25 5.70
CA TYR A 64 18.23 -5.64 6.71
C TYR A 64 19.22 -6.72 6.24
N GLY A 65 19.29 -6.99 4.92
CA GLY A 65 20.20 -8.01 4.36
C GLY A 65 19.92 -9.44 4.83
N LEU A 66 18.70 -9.71 5.30
CA LEU A 66 18.25 -11.02 5.77
C LEU A 66 17.67 -11.88 4.64
N PHE A 67 17.45 -11.30 3.47
CA PHE A 67 16.98 -11.97 2.26
C PHE A 67 17.45 -11.21 1.03
N SER A 68 18.03 -11.94 0.07
CA SER A 68 18.53 -11.41 -1.20
C SER A 68 17.93 -12.24 -2.33
N PRO A 69 16.85 -11.75 -2.98
CA PRO A 69 16.21 -12.46 -4.08
C PRO A 69 17.15 -12.69 -5.26
N GLU A 70 16.93 -13.77 -6.01
CA GLU A 70 17.63 -14.05 -7.27
C GLU A 70 17.20 -13.06 -8.37
N ASP A 71 15.93 -12.68 -8.38
CA ASP A 71 15.39 -11.66 -9.28
C ASP A 71 15.90 -10.26 -8.91
N THR A 72 16.84 -9.75 -9.70
CA THR A 72 17.46 -8.43 -9.46
C THR A 72 17.03 -7.35 -10.45
N ALA A 73 16.58 -7.70 -11.66
CA ALA A 73 16.04 -6.74 -12.62
C ALA A 73 15.21 -7.47 -13.68
N TRP A 74 14.01 -6.97 -13.98
CA TRP A 74 13.23 -7.46 -15.11
C TRP A 74 13.42 -6.58 -16.33
N ARG A 75 13.59 -7.20 -17.49
CA ARG A 75 13.66 -6.52 -18.78
C ARG A 75 12.27 -6.35 -19.39
N ARG A 76 11.95 -5.12 -19.77
CA ARG A 76 10.73 -4.75 -20.50
C ARG A 76 10.89 -4.96 -22.01
N ALA A 77 9.76 -4.99 -22.71
CA ALA A 77 9.73 -5.17 -24.17
C ALA A 77 10.44 -4.04 -24.94
N ASP A 78 10.51 -2.84 -24.38
CA ASP A 78 11.25 -1.68 -24.92
C ASP A 78 12.77 -1.73 -24.63
N GLY A 79 13.24 -2.78 -23.96
CA GLY A 79 14.64 -2.97 -23.61
C GLY A 79 15.08 -2.27 -22.32
N ARG A 80 14.19 -1.54 -21.64
CA ARG A 80 14.46 -0.93 -20.31
C ARG A 80 14.36 -1.97 -19.20
N PHE A 81 14.88 -1.62 -18.03
CA PHE A 81 14.87 -2.47 -16.84
C PHE A 81 13.97 -1.89 -15.76
N VAL A 82 13.39 -2.74 -14.92
CA VAL A 82 12.60 -2.34 -13.74
C VAL A 82 12.98 -3.17 -12.53
N ASP A 83 12.73 -2.62 -11.34
CA ASP A 83 12.80 -3.38 -10.08
C ASP A 83 11.59 -4.33 -10.00
N PRO A 84 11.79 -5.67 -9.96
CA PRO A 84 10.70 -6.65 -9.86
C PRO A 84 9.73 -6.40 -8.71
N PHE A 85 10.24 -5.79 -7.62
CA PHE A 85 9.49 -5.55 -6.40
C PHE A 85 8.80 -4.18 -6.39
N ARG A 86 9.16 -3.29 -7.32
CA ARG A 86 8.63 -1.92 -7.45
C ARG A 86 8.52 -1.53 -8.94
N PRO A 87 7.78 -2.30 -9.76
CA PRO A 87 7.90 -2.24 -11.22
C PRO A 87 7.45 -0.91 -11.84
N TYR A 88 6.60 -0.14 -11.16
CA TYR A 88 6.13 1.17 -11.59
C TYR A 88 6.70 2.34 -10.76
N VAL A 89 7.82 2.13 -10.07
CA VAL A 89 8.49 3.24 -9.33
C VAL A 89 9.16 4.25 -10.26
N HIS A 90 9.44 3.85 -11.49
CA HIS A 90 10.00 4.70 -12.52
C HIS A 90 9.37 4.37 -13.88
N ASP A 91 8.45 5.22 -14.35
CA ASP A 91 7.62 4.94 -15.53
C ASP A 91 8.46 4.70 -16.81
N ALA A 92 9.56 5.45 -16.96
CA ALA A 92 10.44 5.33 -18.11
C ALA A 92 11.30 4.05 -18.09
N GLY A 93 11.44 3.41 -16.93
CA GLY A 93 12.36 2.30 -16.71
C GLY A 93 13.83 2.72 -16.75
N PHE A 94 14.68 1.90 -16.15
CA PHE A 94 16.12 2.12 -16.03
C PHE A 94 16.86 1.69 -17.30
N ALA A 95 18.01 2.29 -17.58
CA ALA A 95 18.81 1.97 -18.75
C ALA A 95 19.61 0.67 -18.60
N SER A 96 19.89 0.25 -17.36
CA SER A 96 20.66 -0.97 -17.07
C SER A 96 20.22 -1.65 -15.76
N PRO A 97 20.51 -2.94 -15.57
CA PRO A 97 20.33 -3.62 -14.28
C PRO A 97 21.11 -2.98 -13.14
N GLN A 98 22.27 -2.38 -13.42
CA GLN A 98 23.07 -1.70 -12.40
C GLN A 98 22.36 -0.47 -11.85
N GLU A 99 21.69 0.31 -12.72
CA GLU A 99 20.89 1.46 -12.27
C GLU A 99 19.70 1.02 -11.39
N VAL A 100 19.10 -0.15 -11.66
CA VAL A 100 18.07 -0.73 -10.79
C VAL A 100 18.64 -1.06 -9.42
N GLU A 101 19.83 -1.64 -9.37
CA GLU A 101 20.51 -1.99 -8.12
C GLU A 101 20.90 -0.75 -7.31
N ASP A 102 21.48 0.27 -7.95
CA ASP A 102 21.88 1.51 -7.27
C ASP A 102 20.67 2.24 -6.67
N GLU A 103 19.54 2.26 -7.39
CA GLU A 103 18.29 2.85 -6.90
C GLU A 103 17.67 2.01 -5.77
N ARG A 104 17.74 0.68 -5.87
CA ARG A 104 17.30 -0.25 -4.83
C ARG A 104 18.08 -0.09 -3.54
N GLU A 105 19.40 0.01 -3.58
CA GLU A 105 20.22 0.16 -2.37
C GLU A 105 19.86 1.44 -1.62
N SER A 106 19.71 2.54 -2.37
CA SER A 106 19.24 3.83 -1.83
C SER A 106 17.83 3.71 -1.22
N HIS A 107 16.92 3.02 -1.91
CA HIS A 107 15.56 2.78 -1.44
C HIS A 107 15.53 1.93 -0.17
N LEU A 108 16.28 0.83 -0.10
CA LEU A 108 16.32 -0.05 1.07
C LEU A 108 16.92 0.66 2.29
N GLU A 109 17.84 1.60 2.09
CA GLU A 109 18.28 2.51 3.15
C GLU A 109 17.15 3.41 3.65
N ALA A 110 16.39 4.03 2.75
CA ALA A 110 15.24 4.84 3.13
C ALA A 110 14.16 4.02 3.86
N VAL A 111 13.92 2.77 3.46
CA VAL A 111 13.03 1.83 4.16
C VAL A 111 13.49 1.57 5.60
N ARG A 112 14.80 1.38 5.83
CA ARG A 112 15.34 1.27 7.20
C ARG A 112 15.03 2.53 8.02
N GLN A 113 15.23 3.72 7.45
CA GLN A 113 14.90 4.98 8.11
C GLN A 113 13.41 5.09 8.47
N VAL A 114 12.50 4.56 7.64
CA VAL A 114 11.07 4.51 7.96
C VAL A 114 10.84 3.66 9.22
N PHE A 115 11.35 2.43 9.24
CA PHE A 115 11.11 1.51 10.36
C PHE A 115 11.79 1.95 11.65
N GLU A 116 12.98 2.53 11.56
CA GLU A 116 13.75 3.01 12.72
C GLU A 116 13.25 4.35 13.27
N GLY A 117 12.69 5.21 12.40
CA GLY A 117 12.35 6.59 12.74
C GLY A 117 10.87 6.87 12.99
N CYS A 118 9.95 5.95 12.69
CA CYS A 118 8.52 6.20 12.87
C CYS A 118 8.03 5.91 14.30
N ASP A 119 7.20 6.81 14.85
CA ASP A 119 6.49 6.56 16.12
C ASP A 119 5.21 5.73 15.93
N VAL A 120 4.59 5.85 14.76
CA VAL A 120 3.39 5.11 14.38
C VAL A 120 3.55 4.64 12.93
N PHE A 121 3.45 3.33 12.73
CA PHE A 121 3.43 2.70 11.42
C PHE A 121 2.02 2.22 11.09
N VAL A 122 1.39 2.82 10.08
CA VAL A 122 0.07 2.41 9.60
C VAL A 122 0.25 1.45 8.44
N PHE A 123 -0.32 0.25 8.55
CA PHE A 123 -0.29 -0.74 7.47
C PHE A 123 -1.71 -1.11 7.03
N THR A 124 -2.02 -0.84 5.77
CA THR A 124 -3.31 -1.20 5.16
C THR A 124 -3.21 -2.51 4.38
N LEU A 125 -3.78 -3.55 4.95
CA LEU A 125 -3.88 -4.90 4.39
C LEU A 125 -4.75 -4.90 3.13
N GLY A 126 -4.16 -5.30 1.99
CA GLY A 126 -4.77 -5.19 0.67
C GLY A 126 -5.35 -6.49 0.15
N LEU A 127 -4.45 -7.45 -0.09
CA LEU A 127 -4.68 -8.68 -0.84
C LEU A 127 -4.11 -9.90 -0.10
N THR A 128 -4.69 -11.05 -0.39
CA THR A 128 -4.19 -12.38 0.01
C THR A 128 -3.47 -13.08 -1.14
N GLU A 129 -3.62 -12.58 -2.36
CA GLU A 129 -3.06 -13.15 -3.58
C GLU A 129 -1.74 -12.48 -3.96
N GLY A 130 -0.79 -13.27 -4.46
CA GLY A 130 0.47 -12.78 -5.00
C GLY A 130 1.15 -13.79 -5.91
N TRP A 131 2.26 -13.35 -6.50
CA TRP A 131 3.13 -14.20 -7.31
C TRP A 131 4.42 -14.49 -6.58
N GLN A 132 4.89 -15.73 -6.63
CA GLN A 132 6.07 -16.21 -5.95
C GLN A 132 7.05 -16.86 -6.94
N ALA A 133 8.33 -16.51 -6.85
CA ALA A 133 9.40 -17.22 -7.55
C ALA A 133 9.56 -18.62 -6.98
N VAL A 134 9.63 -19.63 -7.85
CA VAL A 134 9.78 -21.03 -7.45
C VAL A 134 11.17 -21.31 -6.86
N SER A 135 12.21 -20.58 -7.29
CA SER A 135 13.59 -20.83 -6.90
C SER A 135 13.91 -20.45 -5.46
N ASP A 136 13.46 -19.27 -5.02
CA ASP A 136 13.85 -18.68 -3.73
C ASP A 136 12.66 -18.25 -2.84
N GLY A 137 11.44 -18.33 -3.38
CA GLY A 137 10.23 -17.91 -2.68
C GLY A 137 10.01 -16.40 -2.60
N ALA A 138 10.73 -15.60 -3.39
CA ALA A 138 10.51 -14.17 -3.47
C ALA A 138 9.10 -13.85 -4.00
N VAL A 139 8.42 -12.88 -3.39
CA VAL A 139 7.06 -12.47 -3.77
C VAL A 139 7.04 -11.12 -4.48
N PHE A 140 6.12 -10.97 -5.43
CA PHE A 140 6.03 -9.81 -6.32
C PHE A 140 4.65 -9.15 -6.26
N PRO A 141 4.57 -7.81 -6.44
CA PRO A 141 3.30 -7.08 -6.48
C PRO A 141 2.46 -7.40 -7.71
N LEU A 142 3.09 -7.88 -8.78
CA LEU A 142 2.45 -8.20 -10.05
C LEU A 142 2.93 -9.55 -10.57
N ALA A 143 2.11 -10.15 -11.44
CA ALA A 143 2.57 -11.27 -12.24
C ALA A 143 3.77 -10.81 -13.09
N PRO A 144 4.89 -11.55 -13.08
CA PRO A 144 6.10 -11.13 -13.79
C PRO A 144 5.90 -10.82 -15.28
N GLY A 145 4.99 -11.54 -15.95
CA GLY A 145 4.62 -11.32 -17.35
C GLY A 145 3.73 -10.10 -17.63
N VAL A 146 3.37 -9.30 -16.62
CA VAL A 146 2.65 -8.02 -16.81
C VAL A 146 3.61 -6.90 -17.17
N VAL A 147 4.84 -6.92 -16.63
CA VAL A 147 5.85 -5.87 -16.87
C VAL A 147 7.13 -6.42 -17.50
N GLY A 148 7.57 -7.61 -17.08
CA GLY A 148 8.71 -8.30 -17.68
C GLY A 148 8.31 -9.03 -18.97
N ALA A 149 9.05 -8.79 -20.05
CA ALA A 149 8.75 -9.36 -21.38
C ALA A 149 9.30 -10.77 -21.59
N ASP A 150 10.38 -11.14 -20.88
CA ASP A 150 11.14 -12.38 -21.09
C ASP A 150 11.05 -13.33 -19.88
N VAL A 151 9.93 -13.33 -19.17
CA VAL A 151 9.80 -14.12 -17.94
C VAL A 151 9.16 -15.47 -18.22
N ALA A 152 9.91 -16.55 -17.99
CA ALA A 152 9.44 -17.93 -18.16
C ALA A 152 8.28 -18.22 -17.18
N SER A 153 7.15 -18.71 -17.70
CA SER A 153 5.92 -18.87 -16.92
C SER A 153 6.02 -19.93 -15.81
N ASP A 154 6.93 -20.89 -15.94
CA ASP A 154 7.16 -21.98 -14.98
C ASP A 154 8.11 -21.59 -13.84
N ALA A 155 8.81 -20.45 -13.95
CA ALA A 155 9.67 -19.92 -12.90
C ALA A 155 8.89 -19.28 -11.74
N TYR A 156 7.58 -19.05 -11.90
CA TYR A 156 6.73 -18.38 -10.92
C TYR A 156 5.42 -19.10 -10.76
N CYS A 157 4.90 -19.09 -9.53
CA CYS A 157 3.59 -19.62 -9.22
C CYS A 157 2.70 -18.53 -8.59
N PHE A 158 1.42 -18.61 -8.89
CA PHE A 158 0.40 -17.93 -8.12
C PHE A 158 0.30 -18.56 -6.73
N HIS A 159 0.12 -17.73 -5.70
CA HIS A 159 -0.12 -18.18 -4.34
C HIS A 159 -1.16 -17.31 -3.66
N ASN A 160 -2.16 -17.95 -3.07
CA ASN A 160 -3.15 -17.31 -2.19
C ASN A 160 -2.79 -17.64 -0.74
N PHE A 161 -2.24 -16.66 -0.02
CA PHE A 161 -1.74 -16.85 1.33
C PHE A 161 -2.88 -17.20 2.29
N THR A 162 -2.69 -18.28 3.04
CA THR A 162 -3.63 -18.70 4.08
C THR A 162 -3.58 -17.75 5.28
N VAL A 163 -4.63 -17.76 6.10
CA VAL A 163 -4.66 -17.01 7.38
C VAL A 163 -3.44 -17.33 8.24
N ALA A 164 -3.06 -18.61 8.34
CA ALA A 164 -1.92 -19.04 9.16
C ALA A 164 -0.58 -18.50 8.63
N GLU A 165 -0.38 -18.49 7.31
CA GLU A 165 0.83 -17.90 6.72
C GLU A 165 0.88 -16.39 6.97
N MET A 166 -0.21 -15.68 6.73
CA MET A 166 -0.28 -14.24 6.94
C MET A 166 -0.12 -13.84 8.41
N GLU A 167 -0.73 -14.58 9.35
CA GLU A 167 -0.55 -14.36 10.78
C GLU A 167 0.91 -14.57 11.20
N SER A 168 1.55 -15.64 10.70
CA SER A 168 2.96 -15.92 10.93
C SER A 168 3.85 -14.81 10.38
N ASP A 169 3.63 -14.41 9.13
CA ASP A 169 4.43 -13.39 8.45
C ASP A 169 4.31 -12.02 9.14
N LEU A 170 3.09 -11.61 9.48
CA LEU A 170 2.84 -10.34 10.16
C LEU A 170 3.42 -10.35 11.57
N SER A 171 3.25 -11.46 12.30
CA SER A 171 3.84 -11.63 13.63
C SER A 171 5.36 -11.57 13.60
N GLU A 172 6.01 -12.16 12.59
CA GLU A 172 7.45 -12.07 12.43
C GLU A 172 7.89 -10.64 12.14
N PHE A 173 7.23 -9.96 11.20
CA PHE A 173 7.50 -8.56 10.89
C PHE A 173 7.41 -7.69 12.14
N LEU A 174 6.33 -7.81 12.91
CA LEU A 174 6.10 -7.03 14.12
C LEU A 174 7.14 -7.28 15.21
N LYS A 175 7.52 -8.55 15.44
CA LYS A 175 8.60 -8.89 16.39
C LYS A 175 9.93 -8.24 15.98
N ARG A 176 10.24 -8.21 14.69
CA ARG A 176 11.46 -7.60 14.17
C ARG A 176 11.41 -6.08 14.25
N LEU A 177 10.31 -5.46 13.83
CA LEU A 177 10.08 -4.02 13.95
C LEU A 177 10.21 -3.57 15.39
N HIS A 178 9.53 -4.25 16.32
CA HIS A 178 9.60 -3.91 17.74
C HIS A 178 11.01 -4.06 18.34
N ARG A 179 11.83 -4.97 17.80
CA ARG A 179 13.22 -5.13 18.23
C ARG A 179 14.10 -3.95 17.84
N ILE A 180 13.89 -3.37 16.66
CA ILE A 180 14.68 -2.23 16.17
C ILE A 180 14.12 -0.89 16.64
N ASN A 181 12.81 -0.80 16.83
CA ASN A 181 12.10 0.39 17.24
C ASN A 181 10.99 0.02 18.25
N PRO A 182 11.36 -0.16 19.54
CA PRO A 182 10.40 -0.53 20.59
C PRO A 182 9.34 0.54 20.88
N ALA A 183 9.58 1.79 20.46
CA ALA A 183 8.66 2.91 20.65
C ALA A 183 7.56 2.95 19.59
N CYS A 184 7.77 2.33 18.42
CA CYS A 184 6.80 2.30 17.34
C CYS A 184 5.51 1.60 17.77
N ARG A 185 4.39 2.30 17.60
CA ARG A 185 3.04 1.71 17.60
C ARG A 185 2.67 1.31 16.17
N VAL A 186 1.89 0.26 16.02
CA VAL A 186 1.41 -0.18 14.71
C VAL A 186 -0.09 -0.06 14.65
N LEU A 187 -0.61 0.52 13.57
CA LEU A 187 -2.03 0.58 13.31
C LEU A 187 -2.33 -0.22 12.05
N LEU A 188 -3.08 -1.30 12.21
CA LEU A 188 -3.55 -2.12 11.09
C LEU A 188 -4.92 -1.62 10.62
N THR A 189 -5.16 -1.73 9.33
CA THR A 189 -6.52 -1.63 8.78
C THR A 189 -6.66 -2.52 7.54
N VAL A 190 -7.87 -2.96 7.23
CA VAL A 190 -8.17 -3.67 5.97
C VAL A 190 -8.64 -2.65 4.94
N SER A 191 -8.17 -2.80 3.69
CA SER A 191 -8.59 -1.96 2.59
C SER A 191 -10.03 -2.26 2.17
N PRO A 192 -10.92 -1.25 2.09
CA PRO A 192 -12.27 -1.38 1.52
C PRO A 192 -12.29 -1.52 0.00
N VAL A 193 -11.19 -1.23 -0.70
CA VAL A 193 -11.12 -1.33 -2.16
C VAL A 193 -11.20 -2.81 -2.55
N ALA A 194 -12.18 -3.16 -3.36
CA ALA A 194 -12.40 -4.53 -3.82
C ALA A 194 -11.36 -4.97 -4.87
N LEU A 195 -11.04 -6.26 -4.90
CA LEU A 195 -10.19 -6.85 -5.94
C LEU A 195 -10.78 -6.57 -7.33
N ILE A 196 -9.94 -6.14 -8.27
CA ILE A 196 -10.34 -5.99 -9.68
C ILE A 196 -10.44 -7.34 -10.39
N ALA A 197 -9.54 -8.26 -10.06
CA ALA A 197 -9.42 -9.58 -10.66
C ALA A 197 -8.83 -10.56 -9.63
N THR A 198 -8.98 -11.86 -9.91
CA THR A 198 -8.38 -12.96 -9.16
C THR A 198 -7.77 -13.95 -10.14
N TYR A 199 -6.68 -14.61 -9.72
CA TYR A 199 -6.09 -15.72 -10.48
C TYR A 199 -6.61 -17.09 -10.02
N GLU A 200 -7.44 -17.13 -8.98
CA GLU A 200 -8.17 -18.33 -8.59
C GLU A 200 -9.16 -18.73 -9.69
N ASP A 201 -9.44 -20.03 -9.79
CA ASP A 201 -10.57 -20.56 -10.58
C ASP A 201 -11.89 -20.35 -9.83
N SER A 202 -12.19 -19.08 -9.52
CA SER A 202 -13.37 -18.66 -8.78
C SER A 202 -13.82 -17.26 -9.20
N HIS A 203 -15.07 -16.92 -8.91
CA HIS A 203 -15.59 -15.60 -9.23
C HIS A 203 -14.91 -14.53 -8.34
N VAL A 204 -14.50 -13.40 -8.94
CA VAL A 204 -13.79 -12.31 -8.23
C VAL A 204 -14.51 -11.82 -6.98
N LEU A 205 -15.85 -11.80 -6.96
CA LEU A 205 -16.62 -11.44 -5.77
C LEU A 205 -16.42 -12.43 -4.60
N CYS A 206 -16.33 -13.72 -4.88
CA CYS A 206 -16.06 -14.75 -3.88
C CYS A 206 -14.62 -14.65 -3.37
N ALA A 207 -13.66 -14.49 -4.28
CA ALA A 207 -12.26 -14.26 -3.94
C ALA A 207 -12.07 -13.00 -3.09
N ASN A 208 -12.69 -11.88 -3.46
CA ASN A 208 -12.68 -10.64 -2.69
C ASN A 208 -13.28 -10.83 -1.29
N THR A 209 -14.44 -11.48 -1.18
CA THR A 209 -15.09 -11.76 0.10
C THR A 209 -14.17 -12.59 1.01
N TYR A 210 -13.56 -13.66 0.49
CA TYR A 210 -12.59 -14.46 1.23
C TYR A 210 -11.39 -13.61 1.64
N SER A 211 -10.76 -12.92 0.69
CA SER A 211 -9.54 -12.13 0.89
C SER A 211 -9.71 -11.11 2.01
N LYS A 212 -10.77 -10.29 1.99
CA LYS A 212 -11.02 -9.28 3.03
C LYS A 212 -11.36 -9.91 4.38
N SER A 213 -12.12 -11.01 4.38
CA SER A 213 -12.46 -11.73 5.62
C SER A 213 -11.22 -12.35 6.27
N ALA A 214 -10.36 -12.99 5.49
CA ALA A 214 -9.11 -13.59 5.96
C ALA A 214 -8.15 -12.53 6.52
N LEU A 215 -7.95 -11.42 5.80
CA LEU A 215 -7.13 -10.30 6.28
C LEU A 215 -7.69 -9.68 7.56
N ARG A 216 -9.02 -9.61 7.70
CA ARG A 216 -9.66 -9.11 8.91
C ARG A 216 -9.45 -10.04 10.11
N VAL A 217 -9.48 -11.35 9.90
CA VAL A 217 -9.14 -12.34 10.93
C VAL A 217 -7.70 -12.15 11.39
N VAL A 218 -6.74 -12.09 10.46
CA VAL A 218 -5.31 -11.87 10.75
C VAL A 218 -5.10 -10.59 11.54
N ALA A 219 -5.68 -9.47 11.09
CA ALA A 219 -5.56 -8.19 11.77
C ALA A 219 -6.08 -8.25 13.23
N GLY A 220 -7.20 -8.94 13.45
CA GLY A 220 -7.79 -9.11 14.78
C GLY A 220 -6.93 -9.98 15.70
N GLN A 221 -6.43 -11.12 15.21
CA GLN A 221 -5.57 -12.01 15.99
C GLN A 221 -4.27 -11.32 16.39
N VAL A 222 -3.63 -10.63 15.45
CA VAL A 222 -2.36 -9.94 15.69
C VAL A 222 -2.54 -8.74 16.62
N ALA A 223 -3.60 -7.93 16.46
CA ALA A 223 -3.87 -6.83 17.39
C ALA A 223 -4.14 -7.32 18.83
N GLN A 224 -4.72 -8.50 19.01
CA GLN A 224 -4.90 -9.11 20.33
C GLN A 224 -3.60 -9.69 20.91
N ALA A 225 -2.68 -10.14 20.05
CA ALA A 225 -1.44 -10.79 20.46
C ALA A 225 -0.31 -9.81 20.85
N PHE A 226 -0.37 -8.55 20.40
CA PHE A 226 0.69 -7.56 20.60
C PHE A 226 0.14 -6.24 21.13
N ASP A 227 0.52 -5.86 22.35
CA ASP A 227 0.04 -4.64 23.04
C ASP A 227 0.41 -3.30 22.35
N PHE A 228 1.30 -3.34 21.36
CA PHE A 228 1.71 -2.17 20.56
C PHE A 228 1.02 -2.10 19.19
N VAL A 229 0.07 -3.00 18.92
CA VAL A 229 -0.69 -3.07 17.69
C VAL A 229 -2.16 -2.76 17.96
N ASP A 230 -2.74 -1.88 17.16
CA ASP A 230 -4.18 -1.59 17.18
C ASP A 230 -4.80 -1.80 15.80
N TYR A 231 -6.13 -1.88 15.72
CA TYR A 231 -6.87 -2.03 14.48
C TYR A 231 -7.87 -0.88 14.28
N PHE A 232 -7.72 -0.14 13.17
CA PHE A 232 -8.68 0.86 12.75
C PHE A 232 -9.69 0.25 11.75
N PRO A 233 -11.02 0.32 11.99
CA PRO A 233 -12.01 -0.36 11.17
C PRO A 233 -12.42 0.42 9.91
N SER A 234 -11.47 0.85 9.05
CA SER A 234 -11.85 1.58 7.83
C SER A 234 -12.65 0.72 6.85
N TYR A 235 -12.32 -0.57 6.75
CA TYR A 235 -13.07 -1.54 5.94
C TYR A 235 -14.55 -1.57 6.34
N GLU A 236 -14.82 -1.74 7.63
CA GLU A 236 -16.18 -1.85 8.16
C GLU A 236 -16.93 -0.53 8.13
N ILE A 237 -16.25 0.61 8.32
CA ILE A 237 -16.87 1.93 8.19
C ILE A 237 -17.39 2.17 6.78
N ILE A 238 -16.59 1.80 5.76
CA ILE A 238 -16.93 2.05 4.36
C ILE A 238 -17.95 1.04 3.83
N LEU A 239 -17.79 -0.25 4.14
CA LEU A 239 -18.58 -1.34 3.55
C LEU A 239 -19.67 -1.90 4.45
N GLY A 240 -19.74 -1.47 5.72
CA GLY A 240 -20.73 -1.98 6.65
C GLY A 240 -22.17 -1.60 6.28
N PRO A 241 -23.17 -2.36 6.73
CA PRO A 241 -24.59 -2.10 6.44
C PRO A 241 -25.05 -0.68 6.77
N GLN A 242 -24.45 -0.06 7.79
CA GLN A 242 -24.72 1.32 8.21
C GLN A 242 -24.37 2.37 7.14
N ALA A 243 -23.45 2.07 6.22
CA ALA A 243 -23.09 2.97 5.13
C ALA A 243 -24.05 2.85 3.94
N GLY A 244 -24.79 1.75 3.80
CA GLY A 244 -25.76 1.54 2.73
C GLY A 244 -25.19 1.74 1.31
N ALA A 245 -23.91 1.39 1.09
CA ALA A 245 -23.14 1.65 -0.13
C ALA A 245 -22.89 3.13 -0.50
N SER A 246 -23.23 4.09 0.38
CA SER A 246 -23.10 5.53 0.12
C SER A 246 -21.65 6.01 -0.07
N PHE A 247 -20.68 5.20 0.34
CA PHE A 247 -19.25 5.51 0.26
C PHE A 247 -18.54 4.82 -0.90
N LEU A 248 -19.28 4.14 -1.77
CA LEU A 248 -18.72 3.50 -2.96
C LEU A 248 -18.96 4.36 -4.20
N ALA A 249 -17.95 4.41 -5.07
CA ALA A 249 -18.03 5.05 -6.37
C ALA A 249 -19.00 4.27 -7.30
N PRO A 250 -19.36 4.81 -8.48
CA PRO A 250 -20.31 4.15 -9.39
C PRO A 250 -19.90 2.74 -9.85
N ASP A 251 -18.61 2.42 -9.82
CA ASP A 251 -18.07 1.08 -10.11
C ASP A 251 -18.28 0.07 -8.97
N LEU A 252 -18.75 0.55 -7.80
CA LEU A 252 -18.93 -0.20 -6.55
C LEU A 252 -17.64 -0.85 -6.02
N ARG A 253 -16.48 -0.35 -6.46
CA ARG A 253 -15.16 -0.85 -6.06
C ARG A 253 -14.34 0.24 -5.37
N GLU A 254 -14.24 1.40 -5.99
CA GLU A 254 -13.49 2.52 -5.44
C GLU A 254 -14.26 3.22 -4.32
N VAL A 255 -13.53 3.80 -3.38
CA VAL A 255 -14.13 4.57 -2.28
C VAL A 255 -14.32 6.02 -2.72
N THR A 256 -15.50 6.57 -2.48
CA THR A 256 -15.73 7.99 -2.76
C THR A 256 -14.85 8.87 -1.87
N PRO A 257 -14.47 10.07 -2.33
CA PRO A 257 -13.75 11.00 -1.47
C PRO A 257 -14.51 11.37 -0.19
N GLU A 258 -15.84 11.44 -0.25
CA GLU A 258 -16.71 11.62 0.91
C GLU A 258 -16.56 10.46 1.92
N GLY A 259 -16.47 9.21 1.44
CA GLY A 259 -16.20 8.04 2.27
C GLY A 259 -14.82 8.08 2.94
N VAL A 260 -13.78 8.40 2.17
CA VAL A 260 -12.42 8.59 2.71
C VAL A 260 -12.42 9.65 3.82
N THR A 261 -13.03 10.81 3.55
CA THR A 261 -13.13 11.92 4.50
C THR A 261 -13.82 11.46 5.78
N TYR A 262 -14.97 10.79 5.67
CA TYR A 262 -15.71 10.28 6.82
C TYR A 262 -14.89 9.29 7.66
N ALA A 263 -14.22 8.33 7.02
CA ALA A 263 -13.35 7.39 7.72
C ALA A 263 -12.20 8.12 8.44
N MET A 264 -11.59 9.12 7.81
CA MET A 264 -10.50 9.89 8.41
C MET A 264 -10.97 10.81 9.56
N GLU A 265 -12.20 11.32 9.51
CA GLU A 265 -12.80 12.03 10.64
C GLU A 265 -13.01 11.10 11.86
N VAL A 266 -13.45 9.86 11.61
CA VAL A 266 -13.58 8.85 12.67
C VAL A 266 -12.20 8.49 13.22
N PHE A 267 -11.20 8.28 12.35
CA PHE A 267 -9.81 8.07 12.75
C PHE A 267 -9.33 9.19 13.67
N ALA A 268 -9.51 10.44 13.24
CA ALA A 268 -9.10 11.60 14.01
C ALA A 268 -9.76 11.64 15.38
N ARG A 269 -11.08 11.44 15.47
CA ARG A 269 -11.79 11.47 16.75
C ARG A 269 -11.27 10.46 17.77
N HIS A 270 -10.78 9.30 17.33
CA HIS A 270 -10.39 8.21 18.22
C HIS A 270 -8.89 8.15 18.52
N TYR A 271 -8.05 8.51 17.55
CA TYR A 271 -6.58 8.41 17.67
C TYR A 271 -5.92 9.76 17.91
N LEU A 272 -6.58 10.85 17.52
CA LEU A 272 -6.09 12.21 17.62
C LEU A 272 -6.96 12.89 18.67
N GLY A 273 -6.61 12.72 19.96
CA GLY A 273 -7.38 13.30 21.07
C GLY A 273 -7.68 14.79 20.88
N GLU A 274 -8.57 15.37 21.69
CA GLU A 274 -8.98 16.80 21.61
C GLU A 274 -7.86 17.81 22.01
N GLY A 275 -6.60 17.52 21.69
CA GLY A 275 -5.43 18.33 21.98
C GLY A 275 -5.32 19.54 21.05
N LYS A 276 -5.84 20.68 21.55
CA LYS A 276 -5.42 22.07 21.29
C LYS A 276 -4.54 22.29 20.05
N GLY A 277 -5.17 22.31 18.89
CA GLY A 277 -4.49 22.65 17.65
C GLY A 277 -5.36 22.55 16.40
N ARG A 278 -6.69 22.56 16.50
CA ARG A 278 -7.49 22.86 15.30
C ARG A 278 -7.30 24.35 15.02
N PRO A 279 -6.71 24.78 13.90
CA PRO A 279 -7.19 26.02 13.32
C PRO A 279 -8.68 25.76 13.11
N VAL A 280 -9.53 26.50 13.81
CA VAL A 280 -10.92 26.62 13.38
C VAL A 280 -10.81 27.31 12.03
N CYS A 281 -10.74 26.51 10.97
CA CYS A 281 -11.03 26.99 9.64
C CYS A 281 -12.46 27.50 9.75
N VAL A 282 -12.61 28.82 9.75
CA VAL A 282 -13.90 29.45 9.53
C VAL A 282 -14.28 29.02 8.11
N THR A 283 -15.04 27.94 8.01
CA THR A 283 -15.52 27.42 6.73
C THR A 283 -16.50 28.44 6.17
N VAL A 284 -16.01 29.31 5.31
CA VAL A 284 -16.85 29.92 4.29
C VAL A 284 -17.30 28.77 3.40
N ALA A 285 -18.61 28.58 3.24
CA ALA A 285 -19.13 27.54 2.37
C ALA A 285 -18.52 27.73 0.97
N PRO A 286 -17.83 26.72 0.41
CA PRO A 286 -17.20 26.84 -0.89
C PRO A 286 -18.27 27.08 -1.94
N THR A 287 -17.95 27.93 -2.91
CA THR A 287 -18.87 28.20 -4.02
C THR A 287 -19.06 26.93 -4.87
N PRO A 288 -20.19 26.78 -5.56
CA PRO A 288 -20.41 25.64 -6.47
C PRO A 288 -19.30 25.44 -7.51
N GLU A 289 -18.65 26.52 -7.94
CA GLU A 289 -17.48 26.47 -8.84
C GLU A 289 -16.21 25.94 -8.16
N GLU A 290 -15.97 26.29 -6.90
CA GLU A 290 -14.84 25.75 -6.13
C GLU A 290 -15.04 24.27 -5.80
N VAL A 291 -16.26 23.85 -5.48
CA VAL A 291 -16.62 22.43 -5.30
C VAL A 291 -16.45 21.66 -6.61
N ALA A 292 -16.85 22.24 -7.74
CA ALA A 292 -16.65 21.61 -9.05
C ALA A 292 -15.17 21.53 -9.44
N ARG A 293 -14.37 22.56 -9.15
CA ARG A 293 -12.92 22.56 -9.36
C ARG A 293 -12.23 21.52 -8.47
N GLN A 294 -12.54 21.48 -7.18
CA GLN A 294 -12.03 20.48 -6.25
C GLN A 294 -12.44 19.07 -6.68
N ARG A 295 -13.68 18.86 -7.11
CA ARG A 295 -14.12 17.56 -7.67
C ARG A 295 -13.38 17.18 -8.95
N ALA A 296 -13.13 18.12 -9.86
CA ALA A 296 -12.41 17.86 -11.10
C ALA A 296 -10.91 17.62 -10.87
N GLU A 297 -10.32 18.33 -9.90
CA GLU A 297 -8.95 18.15 -9.45
C GLU A 297 -8.82 16.81 -8.72
N MET A 298 -9.75 16.49 -7.81
CA MET A 298 -9.87 15.19 -7.16
C MET A 298 -10.15 14.05 -8.13
N ALA A 299 -10.89 14.25 -9.22
CA ALA A 299 -11.10 13.24 -10.26
C ALA A 299 -9.86 13.02 -11.14
N LYS A 300 -9.07 14.07 -11.39
CA LYS A 300 -7.74 13.94 -12.03
C LYS A 300 -6.68 13.33 -11.09
N ILE A 301 -6.83 13.54 -9.78
CA ILE A 301 -5.95 13.04 -8.71
C ILE A 301 -6.39 11.64 -8.22
N ALA A 302 -7.63 11.23 -8.53
CA ALA A 302 -8.19 9.90 -8.27
C ALA A 302 -7.67 8.84 -9.26
N SER A 303 -6.76 9.19 -10.17
CA SER A 303 -5.84 8.20 -10.74
C SER A 303 -4.90 7.74 -9.62
N VAL A 304 -5.43 6.96 -8.69
CA VAL A 304 -4.64 6.17 -7.74
C VAL A 304 -3.67 5.37 -8.61
N ILE A 305 -2.38 5.40 -8.28
CA ILE A 305 -1.42 4.54 -8.94
C ILE A 305 -1.73 3.13 -8.44
N CYS A 306 -2.59 2.45 -9.19
CA CYS A 306 -3.13 1.14 -8.89
C CYS A 306 -2.55 0.17 -9.90
N ASP A 307 -1.54 -0.58 -9.49
CA ASP A 307 -0.92 -1.61 -10.32
C ASP A 307 -1.95 -2.68 -10.73
N GLU A 308 -3.03 -2.84 -9.94
CA GLU A 308 -4.12 -3.77 -10.25
C GLU A 308 -4.87 -3.40 -11.54
N GLU A 309 -5.01 -2.12 -11.91
CA GLU A 309 -5.64 -1.72 -13.18
C GLU A 309 -4.89 -2.28 -14.41
N LYS A 310 -3.61 -2.60 -14.25
CA LYS A 310 -2.80 -3.21 -15.31
C LYS A 310 -3.13 -4.68 -15.51
N ILE A 311 -3.76 -5.34 -14.54
CA ILE A 311 -4.21 -6.73 -14.64
C ILE A 311 -5.39 -6.85 -15.64
N ASP A 312 -6.27 -5.84 -15.69
CA ASP A 312 -7.48 -5.83 -16.54
C ASP A 312 -7.20 -5.53 -18.04
N SER A 313 -5.96 -5.19 -18.38
CA SER A 313 -5.60 -4.71 -19.74
C SER A 313 -5.43 -5.81 -20.80
N ARG A 314 -5.90 -7.05 -20.55
CA ARG A 314 -5.86 -8.14 -21.56
C ARG A 314 -7.18 -8.20 -22.34
N PRO A 315 -7.13 -8.20 -23.69
CA PRO A 315 -8.33 -8.29 -24.54
C PRO A 315 -9.04 -9.65 -24.43
#